data_AF-A0A1Y1X3T9-F1
#
_entry.id   AF-A0A1Y1X3T9-F1
#
_cell.length_a   1.000
_cell.length_b   1.000
_cell.length_c   1.000
_cell.angle_alpha   90.00
_cell.angle_beta   90.00
_cell.angle_gamma   90.00
#
_symmetry.space_group_name_H-M   'P 1'
#
loop_
_entity.id
_entity.type
_entity.pdbx_description
1 polymer ?
#
loop_
_entity_poly.entity_id
_entity_poly.type
_entity_poly.pdbx_seq_one_letter_code
_entity_poly.pdbx_strand_id
1 'polypeptide(L)'
;MYQYGFIDPINDYVFNSLFGFPKCKMLLIDFLNSILKLKNNNCIIDLKYTNNEKTFNDKNINVIAETKSNQFINIVVQINKRGDMGKRSLYYASDVILHSLSKTAPFKDIPNFIMINILNYNIIDPSLVYFEYNNNEEDEEDEDDEEEDEEDEEDEDDEEEEDDEEEDEEDEEDEEDEEDGENGENEEDENDKEDEEDNEKDKEDEKNDNEEEINNKEINNNKKVNDNSKEKRKRNEEEIIEYRKSLNERCHSIYTLKEKSSNKEEIYKNAIEFHFIEIQKFRQKENIKKLQKKQYRWIKFLISPEAFIDSKKKVFQQAIKILIKLGNDRNFYPYYNQKEKDNRDYISAIDEGFKEGLEKAISKSKRKFDIKITLKMFKGDMKLDKVKEFNFLSENETDILYNFLYDKNTNRSINMLATNLNIDKNELKEILDSFEIHYNDKGKKRKT
;
A
#
# COMPACT_ATOMS: atom_id res chain seq x y z
N MET A 1 -40.59 24.78 13.75
CA MET A 1 -39.41 25.00 12.88
C MET A 1 -38.16 24.98 13.75
N TYR A 2 -37.09 24.32 13.32
CA TYR A 2 -35.81 24.33 14.04
C TYR A 2 -34.99 25.53 13.56
N GLN A 3 -34.59 26.42 14.47
CA GLN A 3 -33.99 27.71 14.11
C GLN A 3 -32.56 27.61 13.55
N TYR A 4 -31.89 26.46 13.75
CA TYR A 4 -30.50 26.20 13.33
C TYR A 4 -30.29 24.79 12.73
N GLY A 5 -31.35 24.12 12.27
CA GLY A 5 -31.28 22.72 11.82
C GLY A 5 -31.02 21.72 12.96
N PHE A 6 -30.49 20.55 12.62
CA PHE A 6 -29.87 19.64 13.59
C PHE A 6 -28.37 19.92 13.70
N ILE A 7 -27.81 19.72 14.89
CA ILE A 7 -26.36 19.58 15.06
C ILE A 7 -25.87 18.28 14.40
N ASP A 8 -24.66 18.26 13.85
CA ASP A 8 -24.12 17.09 13.15
C ASP A 8 -23.89 15.93 14.13
N PRO A 9 -24.55 14.76 13.95
CA PRO A 9 -24.32 13.58 14.79
C PRO A 9 -22.93 12.95 14.66
N ILE A 10 -22.17 13.30 13.61
CA ILE A 10 -20.81 12.79 13.34
C ILE A 10 -19.78 13.56 14.18
N ASN A 11 -20.05 14.82 14.54
CA ASN A 11 -19.19 15.62 15.43
C ASN A 11 -18.96 14.86 16.75
N ASP A 12 -17.71 14.83 17.22
CA ASP A 12 -17.29 13.93 18.30
C ASP A 12 -17.98 14.23 19.64
N TYR A 13 -18.21 15.50 19.99
CA TYR A 13 -18.98 15.86 21.18
C TYR A 13 -20.45 15.43 21.10
N VAL A 14 -21.03 15.42 19.90
CA VAL A 14 -22.41 14.98 19.65
C VAL A 14 -22.51 13.45 19.65
N PHE A 15 -21.58 12.75 19.00
CA PHE A 15 -21.50 11.29 19.01
C PHE A 15 -21.29 10.74 20.42
N ASN A 16 -20.38 11.35 21.20
CA ASN A 16 -20.18 10.99 22.62
C ASN A 16 -21.47 11.21 23.43
N SER A 17 -22.24 12.26 23.14
CA SER A 17 -23.54 12.51 23.76
C SER A 17 -24.64 11.49 23.38
N LEU A 18 -24.56 10.92 22.18
CA LEU A 18 -25.48 9.87 21.70
C LEU A 18 -25.13 8.47 22.22
N PHE A 19 -23.84 8.10 22.30
CA PHE A 19 -23.42 6.71 22.52
C PHE A 19 -22.50 6.50 23.74
N GLY A 20 -21.81 7.55 24.20
CA GLY A 20 -20.75 7.46 25.22
C GLY A 20 -21.22 7.48 26.67
N PHE A 21 -22.48 7.82 26.95
CA PHE A 21 -23.03 7.86 28.31
C PHE A 21 -23.88 6.60 28.62
N PRO A 22 -23.77 5.98 29.81
CA PRO A 22 -24.57 4.80 30.20
C PRO A 22 -26.10 4.99 30.09
N LYS A 23 -26.61 6.21 30.30
CA LYS A 23 -28.03 6.57 30.09
C LYS A 23 -28.52 6.38 28.64
N CYS A 24 -27.59 6.28 27.69
CA CYS A 24 -27.82 6.09 26.26
C CYS A 24 -27.50 4.66 25.78
N LYS A 25 -27.18 3.71 26.67
CA LYS A 25 -26.72 2.34 26.33
C LYS A 25 -27.56 1.65 25.25
N MET A 26 -28.88 1.79 25.27
CA MET A 26 -29.76 1.16 24.27
C MET A 26 -29.56 1.67 22.83
N LEU A 27 -29.02 2.89 22.65
CA LEU A 27 -28.67 3.44 21.34
C LEU A 27 -27.40 2.78 20.80
N LEU A 28 -26.39 2.65 21.67
CA LEU A 28 -25.15 1.93 21.40
C LEU A 28 -25.41 0.45 21.07
N ILE A 29 -26.37 -0.19 21.74
CA ILE A 29 -26.76 -1.58 21.48
C ILE A 29 -27.45 -1.74 20.10
N ASP A 30 -28.41 -0.89 19.69
CA ASP A 30 -28.99 -0.98 18.32
C ASP A 30 -27.96 -0.57 17.25
N PHE A 31 -26.99 0.29 17.58
CA PHE A 31 -25.85 0.65 16.71
C PHE A 31 -24.95 -0.55 16.45
N LEU A 32 -24.37 -1.14 17.51
CA LEU A 32 -23.41 -2.25 17.39
C LEU A 32 -24.05 -3.48 16.74
N ASN A 33 -25.25 -3.89 17.18
CA ASN A 33 -25.96 -4.99 16.55
C ASN A 33 -26.29 -4.74 15.07
N SER A 34 -26.44 -3.47 14.65
CA SER A 34 -26.61 -3.14 13.23
C SER A 34 -25.28 -3.27 12.47
N ILE A 35 -24.21 -2.61 12.93
CA ILE A 35 -22.91 -2.54 12.24
C ILE A 35 -22.20 -3.90 12.18
N LEU A 36 -22.15 -4.61 13.31
CA LEU A 36 -21.57 -5.95 13.43
C LEU A 36 -22.49 -7.05 12.87
N LYS A 37 -23.63 -6.67 12.28
CA LYS A 37 -24.64 -7.56 11.65
C LYS A 37 -25.22 -8.64 12.57
N LEU A 38 -25.06 -8.49 13.89
CA LEU A 38 -25.43 -9.48 14.92
C LEU A 38 -26.94 -9.78 14.90
N LYS A 39 -27.27 -11.04 15.17
CA LYS A 39 -28.63 -11.61 15.08
C LYS A 39 -28.82 -12.69 16.13
N ASN A 40 -30.08 -12.97 16.46
CA ASN A 40 -30.50 -14.10 17.28
C ASN A 40 -29.72 -14.12 18.61
N ASN A 41 -29.12 -15.25 18.98
CA ASN A 41 -28.40 -15.44 20.24
C ASN A 41 -27.09 -14.63 20.31
N ASN A 42 -26.56 -14.18 19.17
CA ASN A 42 -25.32 -13.40 19.09
C ASN A 42 -25.57 -11.88 19.26
N CYS A 43 -26.82 -11.46 19.45
CA CYS A 43 -27.14 -10.06 19.73
C CYS A 43 -26.55 -9.62 21.08
N ILE A 44 -25.86 -8.48 21.08
CA ILE A 44 -25.55 -7.73 22.30
C ILE A 44 -26.88 -7.33 22.95
N ILE A 45 -27.08 -7.70 24.22
CA ILE A 45 -28.29 -7.38 25.01
C ILE A 45 -28.01 -6.46 26.20
N ASP A 46 -26.76 -6.38 26.64
CA ASP A 46 -26.27 -5.43 27.64
C ASP A 46 -24.78 -5.14 27.37
N LEU A 47 -24.28 -4.01 27.90
CA LEU A 47 -22.90 -3.53 27.77
C LEU A 47 -22.44 -2.85 29.06
N LYS A 48 -21.23 -3.13 29.53
CA LYS A 48 -20.59 -2.38 30.62
C LYS A 48 -19.59 -1.37 30.04
N TYR A 49 -19.69 -0.12 30.50
CA TYR A 49 -18.75 0.95 30.19
C TYR A 49 -17.61 0.89 31.22
N THR A 50 -16.35 0.89 30.77
CA THR A 50 -15.19 0.85 31.70
C THR A 50 -14.79 2.23 32.21
N ASN A 51 -14.93 3.27 31.38
CA ASN A 51 -14.46 4.62 31.67
C ASN A 51 -15.64 5.55 32.03
N ASN A 52 -15.88 5.72 33.33
CA ASN A 52 -17.13 6.29 33.88
C ASN A 52 -17.12 7.81 34.08
N GLU A 53 -15.96 8.47 34.13
CA GLU A 53 -15.83 9.90 34.49
C GLU A 53 -15.74 10.83 33.26
N LYS A 54 -16.50 10.53 32.19
CA LYS A 54 -16.47 11.34 30.96
C LYS A 54 -17.20 12.66 31.09
N THR A 55 -16.47 13.74 30.82
CA THR A 55 -16.99 15.05 30.47
C THR A 55 -17.39 15.10 28.99
N PHE A 56 -17.98 16.21 28.55
CA PHE A 56 -18.21 16.48 27.13
C PHE A 56 -16.95 16.94 26.38
N ASN A 57 -15.86 17.29 27.09
CA ASN A 57 -14.61 17.79 26.50
C ASN A 57 -13.60 16.68 26.17
N ASP A 58 -13.86 15.43 26.59
CA ASP A 58 -12.94 14.31 26.41
C ASP A 58 -12.79 13.94 24.93
N LYS A 59 -11.62 14.30 24.38
CA LYS A 59 -11.29 14.25 22.95
C LYS A 59 -11.25 12.82 22.39
N ASN A 60 -11.09 11.83 23.26
CA ASN A 60 -11.12 10.42 22.90
C ASN A 60 -12.48 9.84 23.27
N ILE A 61 -13.34 9.67 22.26
CA ILE A 61 -14.42 8.70 22.34
C ILE A 61 -13.75 7.31 22.37
N ASN A 62 -13.42 6.82 23.56
CA ASN A 62 -13.11 5.41 23.79
C ASN A 62 -14.34 4.80 24.45
N VAL A 63 -15.35 4.40 23.66
CA VAL A 63 -16.49 3.66 24.20
C VAL A 63 -16.11 2.19 24.23
N ILE A 64 -15.40 1.81 25.29
CA ILE A 64 -15.09 0.43 25.63
C ILE A 64 -16.37 -0.18 26.22
N ALA A 65 -16.86 -1.21 25.57
CA ALA A 65 -18.14 -1.85 25.84
C ALA A 65 -17.96 -3.37 25.92
N GLU A 66 -18.07 -3.90 27.14
CA GLU A 66 -17.91 -5.32 27.47
C GLU A 66 -19.23 -6.08 27.24
N THR A 67 -19.19 -7.17 26.47
CA THR A 67 -20.35 -8.06 26.23
C THR A 67 -20.41 -9.21 27.25
N LYS A 68 -21.54 -9.93 27.29
CA LYS A 68 -21.70 -11.14 28.13
C LYS A 68 -20.76 -12.31 27.78
N SER A 69 -20.05 -12.27 26.66
CA SER A 69 -19.09 -13.29 26.24
C SER A 69 -17.63 -12.85 26.44
N ASN A 70 -17.38 -11.91 27.37
CA ASN A 70 -16.09 -11.27 27.59
C ASN A 70 -15.45 -10.73 26.29
N GLN A 71 -16.26 -10.15 25.40
CA GLN A 71 -15.75 -9.43 24.23
C GLN A 71 -15.70 -7.94 24.53
N PHE A 72 -14.57 -7.30 24.26
CA PHE A 72 -14.37 -5.86 24.45
C PHE A 72 -14.48 -5.16 23.11
N ILE A 73 -15.43 -4.22 22.99
CA ILE A 73 -15.63 -3.42 21.79
C ILE A 73 -15.21 -1.99 22.10
N ASN A 74 -14.21 -1.43 21.42
CA ASN A 74 -13.84 -0.02 21.52
C ASN A 74 -14.28 0.74 20.25
N ILE A 75 -14.89 1.92 20.40
CA ILE A 75 -15.41 2.71 19.28
C ILE A 75 -14.82 4.11 19.32
N VAL A 76 -14.07 4.48 18.27
CA VAL A 76 -13.43 5.78 18.08
C VAL A 76 -14.02 6.48 16.86
N VAL A 77 -14.29 7.79 16.99
CA VAL A 77 -14.69 8.66 15.88
C VAL A 77 -13.56 9.64 15.58
N GLN A 78 -13.23 9.82 14.30
CA GLN A 78 -12.20 10.76 13.85
C GLN A 78 -12.74 11.57 12.66
N ILE A 79 -12.90 12.89 12.87
CA ILE A 79 -13.43 13.80 11.83
C ILE A 79 -12.37 14.10 10.76
N ASN A 80 -11.15 14.42 11.19
CA ASN A 80 -10.09 14.98 10.34
C ASN A 80 -8.98 13.95 10.07
N LYS A 81 -8.47 13.88 8.84
CA LYS A 81 -7.42 12.92 8.38
C LYS A 81 -6.01 13.25 8.92
N ARG A 82 -5.80 13.10 10.22
CA ARG A 82 -4.52 13.38 10.92
C ARG A 82 -3.43 12.30 10.72
N GLY A 83 -3.44 11.56 9.62
CA GLY A 83 -2.52 10.44 9.39
C GLY A 83 -2.74 9.23 10.33
N ASP A 84 -1.91 8.20 10.14
CA ASP A 84 -1.62 7.06 11.03
C ASP A 84 -2.81 6.34 11.71
N MET A 85 -4.02 6.40 11.15
CA MET A 85 -5.21 5.85 11.80
C MET A 85 -5.11 4.33 12.02
N GLY A 86 -4.36 3.59 11.19
CA GLY A 86 -4.00 2.19 11.41
C GLY A 86 -3.16 2.00 12.67
N LYS A 87 -1.98 2.63 12.75
CA LYS A 87 -1.08 2.56 13.92
C LYS A 87 -1.77 3.04 15.21
N ARG A 88 -2.57 4.12 15.13
CA ARG A 88 -3.40 4.60 16.26
C ARG A 88 -4.43 3.57 16.71
N SER A 89 -5.06 2.86 15.77
CA SER A 89 -6.00 1.78 16.10
C SER A 89 -5.30 0.63 16.84
N LEU A 90 -4.12 0.22 16.38
CA LEU A 90 -3.31 -0.81 17.03
C LEU A 90 -2.91 -0.39 18.45
N TYR A 91 -2.43 0.85 18.62
CA TYR A 91 -2.10 1.41 19.94
C TYR A 91 -3.32 1.45 20.89
N TYR A 92 -4.50 1.84 20.40
CA TYR A 92 -5.75 1.81 21.18
C TYR A 92 -6.23 0.38 21.47
N ALA A 93 -5.85 -0.63 20.67
CA ALA A 93 -6.15 -2.02 20.94
C ALA A 93 -5.23 -2.58 22.02
N SER A 94 -3.92 -2.37 21.91
CA SER A 94 -2.94 -2.84 22.90
C SER A 94 -3.17 -2.20 24.28
N ASP A 95 -3.54 -0.92 24.34
CA ASP A 95 -3.91 -0.24 25.60
C ASP A 95 -5.10 -0.91 26.30
N VAL A 96 -6.17 -1.24 25.56
CA VAL A 96 -7.36 -1.87 26.16
C VAL A 96 -7.11 -3.34 26.52
N ILE A 97 -6.35 -4.07 25.71
CA ILE A 97 -5.97 -5.47 26.01
C ILE A 97 -5.09 -5.52 27.26
N LEU A 98 -4.06 -4.66 27.36
CA LEU A 98 -3.17 -4.57 28.53
C LEU A 98 -3.94 -4.29 29.82
N HIS A 99 -4.90 -3.37 29.79
CA HIS A 99 -5.73 -3.01 30.94
C HIS A 99 -6.95 -3.91 31.16
N SER A 100 -7.17 -4.95 30.34
CA SER A 100 -8.27 -5.91 30.52
C SER A 100 -7.97 -7.00 31.54
N LEU A 101 -6.69 -7.33 31.75
CA LEU A 101 -6.24 -8.33 32.72
C LEU A 101 -5.80 -7.70 34.05
N SER A 102 -5.91 -8.48 35.12
CA SER A 102 -5.15 -8.22 36.35
C SER A 102 -3.74 -8.81 36.23
N LYS A 103 -2.78 -8.32 37.04
CA LYS A 103 -1.37 -8.75 37.00
C LYS A 103 -1.13 -10.26 37.25
N THR A 104 -2.15 -11.00 37.69
CA THR A 104 -2.08 -12.43 38.00
C THR A 104 -3.13 -13.25 37.23
N ALA A 105 -3.80 -12.66 36.23
CA ALA A 105 -4.73 -13.38 35.37
C ALA A 105 -3.97 -14.15 34.27
N PRO A 106 -4.37 -15.39 33.94
CA PRO A 106 -3.73 -16.17 32.88
C PRO A 106 -4.11 -15.64 31.50
N PHE A 107 -3.20 -15.70 30.52
CA PHE A 107 -3.43 -15.12 29.18
C PHE A 107 -4.60 -15.74 28.39
N LYS A 108 -5.08 -16.92 28.76
CA LYS A 108 -6.32 -17.51 28.21
C LYS A 108 -7.59 -16.69 28.52
N ASP A 109 -7.54 -15.80 29.51
CA ASP A 109 -8.65 -14.95 29.93
C ASP A 109 -8.65 -13.60 29.17
N ILE A 110 -7.70 -13.38 28.24
CA ILE A 110 -7.68 -12.20 27.36
C ILE A 110 -9.00 -12.12 26.57
N PRO A 111 -9.71 -10.98 26.60
CA PRO A 111 -10.96 -10.81 25.87
C PRO A 111 -10.71 -10.69 24.36
N ASN A 112 -11.60 -11.29 23.57
CA ASN A 112 -11.71 -10.99 22.14
C ASN A 112 -11.98 -9.48 21.95
N PHE A 113 -11.32 -8.84 21.01
CA PHE A 113 -11.37 -7.39 20.82
C PHE A 113 -11.98 -6.97 19.48
N ILE A 114 -12.86 -5.96 19.48
CA ILE A 114 -13.31 -5.30 18.25
C ILE A 114 -13.04 -3.80 18.34
N MET A 115 -12.16 -3.30 17.48
CA MET A 115 -11.95 -1.88 17.27
C MET A 115 -12.90 -1.36 16.17
N ILE A 116 -13.67 -0.30 16.44
CA ILE A 116 -14.57 0.33 15.46
C ILE A 116 -14.17 1.78 15.25
N ASN A 117 -13.51 2.03 14.13
CA ASN A 117 -13.11 3.36 13.68
C ASN A 117 -14.17 3.95 12.73
N ILE A 118 -14.75 5.08 13.11
CA ILE A 118 -15.74 5.81 12.32
C ILE A 118 -15.08 7.08 11.81
N LEU A 119 -14.87 7.17 10.49
CA LEU A 119 -14.04 8.20 9.86
C LEU A 119 -14.88 9.12 8.99
N ASN A 120 -14.78 10.43 9.19
CA ASN A 120 -15.41 11.43 8.30
C ASN A 120 -14.52 11.80 7.10
N TYR A 121 -13.66 10.87 6.67
CA TYR A 121 -12.69 10.98 5.58
C TYR A 121 -12.39 9.58 5.00
N ASN A 122 -11.74 9.52 3.84
CA ASN A 122 -11.27 8.27 3.25
C ASN A 122 -9.87 7.93 3.78
N ILE A 123 -9.68 6.72 4.33
CA ILE A 123 -8.38 6.31 4.90
C ILE A 123 -7.36 6.05 3.79
N ILE A 124 -7.71 5.18 2.85
CA ILE A 124 -6.98 4.93 1.59
C ILE A 124 -7.60 5.84 0.52
N ASP A 125 -6.75 6.51 -0.26
CA ASP A 125 -7.17 7.27 -1.44
C ASP A 125 -6.90 6.43 -2.70
N PRO A 126 -7.94 6.07 -3.50
CA PRO A 126 -7.74 5.28 -4.72
C PRO A 126 -6.82 5.94 -5.77
N SER A 127 -6.64 7.26 -5.74
CA SER A 127 -5.72 7.92 -6.67
C SER A 127 -4.26 7.51 -6.44
N LEU A 128 -3.84 7.42 -5.17
CA LEU A 128 -2.45 7.18 -4.76
C LEU A 128 -1.92 5.77 -5.09
N VAL A 129 -2.83 4.81 -5.34
CA VAL A 129 -2.54 3.39 -5.64
C VAL A 129 -1.56 3.18 -6.81
N TYR A 130 -1.35 4.18 -7.70
CA TYR A 130 -0.33 4.08 -8.75
C TYR A 130 1.10 4.14 -8.18
N PHE A 131 1.33 5.06 -7.24
CA PHE A 131 2.66 5.31 -6.69
C PHE A 131 3.13 4.15 -5.81
N GLU A 132 2.21 3.51 -5.07
CA GLU A 132 2.51 2.32 -4.26
C GLU A 132 2.77 1.06 -5.10
N TYR A 133 2.37 1.03 -6.38
CA TYR A 133 2.61 -0.13 -7.26
C TYR A 133 3.91 0.04 -8.05
N ASN A 134 4.11 1.20 -8.68
CA ASN A 134 5.32 1.50 -9.44
C ASN A 134 6.60 1.44 -8.59
N ASN A 135 6.54 1.90 -7.34
CA ASN A 135 7.69 1.86 -6.43
C ASN A 135 8.16 0.44 -6.08
N ASN A 136 7.31 -0.58 -6.24
CA ASN A 136 7.67 -1.97 -5.97
C ASN A 136 8.20 -2.70 -7.21
N GLU A 137 8.05 -2.15 -8.42
CA GLU A 137 8.67 -2.71 -9.64
C GLU A 137 10.15 -2.28 -9.78
N GLU A 138 10.65 -1.37 -8.94
CA GLU A 138 12.08 -0.96 -8.88
C GLU A 138 12.91 -1.77 -7.85
N ASP A 139 12.28 -2.61 -7.02
CA ASP A 139 12.92 -3.44 -5.97
C ASP A 139 13.05 -4.94 -6.39
N GLU A 140 12.62 -5.34 -7.60
CA GLU A 140 12.61 -6.74 -8.10
C GLU A 140 13.62 -7.03 -9.24
N GLU A 141 14.58 -6.14 -9.54
CA GLU A 141 15.58 -6.34 -10.62
C GLU A 141 17.03 -6.64 -10.12
N ASP A 142 17.27 -6.74 -8.80
CA ASP A 142 18.62 -6.89 -8.18
C ASP A 142 18.82 -8.22 -7.36
N GLU A 143 17.97 -9.25 -7.49
CA GLU A 143 18.04 -10.51 -6.70
C GLU A 143 18.55 -11.77 -7.49
N ASP A 144 19.12 -11.60 -8.69
CA ASP A 144 19.72 -12.69 -9.52
C ASP A 144 21.19 -12.34 -9.94
N ASP A 145 22.17 -12.32 -9.02
CA ASP A 145 23.63 -12.38 -9.35
C ASP A 145 24.57 -12.48 -8.09
N GLU A 146 24.35 -13.45 -7.18
CA GLU A 146 25.35 -13.85 -6.15
C GLU A 146 25.53 -15.39 -6.11
N GLU A 147 26.20 -15.94 -7.12
CA GLU A 147 26.94 -17.21 -7.00
C GLU A 147 28.32 -16.89 -6.36
N GLU A 148 28.49 -17.14 -5.06
CA GLU A 148 29.81 -17.24 -4.43
C GLU A 148 30.16 -18.71 -4.18
N ASP A 149 31.32 -19.14 -4.67
CA ASP A 149 31.92 -20.45 -4.36
C ASP A 149 32.43 -20.46 -2.91
N GLU A 150 31.95 -21.38 -2.05
CA GLU A 150 32.72 -21.87 -0.90
C GLU A 150 32.69 -23.41 -0.84
N GLU A 151 33.74 -24.00 -0.28
CA GLU A 151 34.15 -25.40 -0.46
C GLU A 151 33.58 -26.34 0.63
N ASP A 152 33.57 -27.66 0.37
CA ASP A 152 33.16 -28.68 1.34
C ASP A 152 34.15 -28.76 2.54
N GLU A 153 33.68 -28.57 3.78
CA GLU A 153 34.27 -29.20 4.98
C GLU A 153 33.16 -29.86 5.82
N GLU A 154 33.54 -30.89 6.58
CA GLU A 154 32.65 -31.92 7.12
C GLU A 154 32.17 -31.59 8.56
N ASP A 155 30.87 -31.80 8.86
CA ASP A 155 30.34 -31.68 10.23
C ASP A 155 30.73 -32.90 11.09
N GLU A 156 31.50 -32.68 12.16
CA GLU A 156 31.71 -33.65 13.24
C GLU A 156 30.49 -33.68 14.19
N ASP A 157 29.61 -34.69 14.07
CA ASP A 157 28.59 -35.02 15.09
C ASP A 157 29.17 -36.10 16.04
N ASP A 158 29.58 -35.69 17.25
CA ASP A 158 30.14 -36.55 18.30
C ASP A 158 29.13 -37.58 18.85
N GLU A 159 29.59 -38.82 19.08
CA GLU A 159 28.83 -39.87 19.77
C GLU A 159 28.94 -39.72 21.31
N GLU A 160 27.79 -39.66 22.02
CA GLU A 160 27.72 -39.96 23.46
C GLU A 160 26.93 -41.27 23.68
N GLU A 161 27.66 -42.38 23.86
CA GLU A 161 27.12 -43.61 24.47
C GLU A 161 27.13 -43.51 26.01
N GLU A 162 26.08 -43.98 26.67
CA GLU A 162 26.17 -44.60 28.01
C GLU A 162 25.58 -46.02 27.91
N ASP A 163 26.21 -47.00 28.56
CA ASP A 163 25.84 -48.42 28.55
C ASP A 163 24.44 -48.70 29.14
N ASP A 164 23.79 -49.81 28.71
CA ASP A 164 23.32 -50.86 29.65
C ASP A 164 22.69 -52.10 28.94
N GLU A 165 23.30 -53.26 29.20
CA GLU A 165 22.73 -54.61 29.47
C GLU A 165 21.78 -55.40 28.49
N GLU A 166 22.05 -56.72 28.41
CA GLU A 166 21.17 -57.87 28.03
C GLU A 166 20.65 -57.97 26.55
N GLU A 167 20.41 -59.14 25.92
CA GLU A 167 20.76 -60.58 26.12
C GLU A 167 20.51 -61.32 24.77
N ASP A 168 21.24 -62.44 24.50
CA ASP A 168 20.86 -63.58 23.63
C ASP A 168 20.48 -63.35 22.12
N GLU A 169 20.39 -64.31 21.19
CA GLU A 169 20.92 -65.69 21.01
C GLU A 169 20.94 -66.07 19.49
N GLU A 170 21.70 -67.13 19.15
CA GLU A 170 21.51 -68.10 18.03
C GLU A 170 21.65 -67.74 16.51
N ASP A 171 21.97 -68.81 15.76
CA ASP A 171 22.01 -69.11 14.30
C ASP A 171 22.82 -68.23 13.32
N GLU A 172 23.85 -68.66 12.59
CA GLU A 172 24.30 -69.94 11.93
C GLU A 172 24.01 -70.05 10.41
N GLU A 173 25.04 -70.57 9.70
CA GLU A 173 25.09 -71.21 8.36
C GLU A 173 24.56 -70.42 7.12
N ASP A 174 25.38 -70.00 6.14
CA ASP A 174 26.26 -70.74 5.18
C ASP A 174 25.55 -71.04 3.82
N GLU A 175 26.19 -71.24 2.65
CA GLU A 175 27.62 -71.36 2.27
C GLU A 175 27.82 -71.02 0.76
N GLU A 176 29.09 -70.96 0.31
CA GLU A 176 29.62 -71.21 -1.06
C GLU A 176 29.15 -70.32 -2.27
N ASP A 177 29.99 -70.03 -3.28
CA ASP A 177 31.25 -70.69 -3.70
C ASP A 177 32.26 -69.74 -4.42
N GLU A 178 33.53 -70.17 -4.52
CA GLU A 178 34.72 -69.50 -5.11
C GLU A 178 34.65 -69.34 -6.66
N GLU A 179 35.23 -68.34 -7.36
CA GLU A 179 36.61 -67.79 -7.54
C GLU A 179 37.45 -68.42 -8.69
N ASP A 180 38.46 -67.68 -9.20
CA ASP A 180 39.40 -67.95 -10.33
C ASP A 180 38.86 -68.18 -11.79
N GLY A 181 39.57 -67.85 -12.89
CA GLY A 181 40.85 -67.10 -13.03
C GLY A 181 41.46 -67.08 -14.47
N GLU A 182 42.04 -65.92 -14.85
CA GLU A 182 43.11 -65.64 -15.88
C GLU A 182 42.96 -65.80 -17.44
N ASN A 183 43.85 -65.07 -18.16
CA ASN A 183 44.19 -65.02 -19.62
C ASN A 183 43.32 -64.13 -20.55
N GLY A 184 43.85 -63.39 -21.55
CA GLY A 184 45.25 -63.03 -21.92
C GLY A 184 45.45 -62.34 -23.30
N GLU A 185 46.34 -61.33 -23.36
CA GLU A 185 47.23 -60.81 -24.46
C GLU A 185 46.79 -60.51 -25.94
N ASN A 186 47.05 -59.25 -26.39
CA ASN A 186 47.69 -58.73 -27.65
C ASN A 186 47.15 -59.07 -29.09
N GLU A 187 47.54 -58.44 -30.25
CA GLU A 187 48.59 -57.46 -30.67
C GLU A 187 48.28 -56.74 -32.05
N GLU A 188 48.87 -55.53 -32.29
CA GLU A 188 49.35 -54.79 -33.54
C GLU A 188 48.67 -54.93 -34.97
N ASP A 189 48.86 -54.10 -36.03
CA ASP A 189 49.67 -52.89 -36.45
C ASP A 189 48.77 -51.96 -37.37
N GLU A 190 49.09 -51.01 -38.31
CA GLU A 190 50.27 -50.44 -39.04
C GLU A 190 49.99 -48.96 -39.49
N ASN A 191 50.71 -48.36 -40.47
CA ASN A 191 50.67 -46.93 -40.90
C ASN A 191 50.05 -46.73 -42.34
N ASP A 192 50.10 -45.62 -43.13
CA ASP A 192 51.12 -44.57 -43.36
C ASP A 192 50.67 -43.43 -44.36
N LYS A 193 51.41 -42.30 -44.43
CA LYS A 193 51.54 -41.23 -45.50
C LYS A 193 50.64 -39.96 -45.60
N GLU A 194 51.22 -38.96 -46.31
CA GLU A 194 50.90 -37.51 -46.43
C GLU A 194 50.54 -37.07 -47.89
N ASP A 195 49.94 -35.89 -48.10
CA ASP A 195 50.33 -34.83 -49.09
C ASP A 195 49.31 -33.65 -49.16
N GLU A 196 49.67 -32.53 -49.82
CA GLU A 196 48.98 -31.21 -49.81
C GLU A 196 48.14 -30.83 -51.09
N GLU A 197 47.58 -29.60 -51.07
CA GLU A 197 47.06 -28.73 -52.16
C GLU A 197 45.53 -28.66 -52.46
N ASP A 198 45.04 -27.41 -52.36
CA ASP A 198 43.91 -26.72 -53.04
C ASP A 198 42.54 -27.39 -53.28
N ASN A 199 41.48 -26.71 -52.80
CA ASN A 199 40.66 -25.86 -53.70
C ASN A 199 39.78 -24.85 -52.90
N GLU A 200 39.83 -23.57 -53.29
CA GLU A 200 38.87 -22.55 -52.84
C GLU A 200 37.61 -22.51 -53.73
N LYS A 201 36.50 -22.05 -53.13
CA LYS A 201 35.12 -21.83 -53.67
C LYS A 201 34.17 -23.01 -53.44
N ASP A 202 33.27 -22.79 -52.48
CA ASP A 202 31.84 -23.16 -52.48
C ASP A 202 31.27 -22.93 -51.04
N LYS A 203 31.52 -21.73 -50.46
CA LYS A 203 31.20 -21.41 -49.04
C LYS A 203 30.70 -19.97 -48.79
N GLU A 204 30.23 -19.27 -49.81
CA GLU A 204 29.68 -17.91 -49.66
C GLU A 204 28.14 -17.86 -49.68
N ASP A 205 27.46 -18.80 -50.37
CA ASP A 205 25.99 -18.79 -50.45
C ASP A 205 25.31 -19.34 -49.18
N GLU A 206 25.82 -20.42 -48.56
CA GLU A 206 25.23 -20.99 -47.32
C GLU A 206 25.32 -20.08 -46.07
N LYS A 207 26.06 -18.97 -46.13
CA LYS A 207 26.19 -18.03 -45.01
C LYS A 207 25.08 -16.98 -44.96
N ASN A 208 24.66 -16.46 -46.11
CA ASN A 208 23.70 -15.35 -46.17
C ASN A 208 22.29 -15.78 -45.70
N ASP A 209 21.82 -16.96 -46.10
CA ASP A 209 20.51 -17.49 -45.68
C ASP A 209 20.42 -17.71 -44.15
N ASN A 210 21.54 -18.09 -43.52
CA ASN A 210 21.61 -18.25 -42.06
C ASN A 210 21.57 -16.91 -41.32
N GLU A 211 22.25 -15.87 -41.81
CA GLU A 211 22.23 -14.53 -41.18
C GLU A 211 20.85 -13.84 -41.31
N GLU A 212 20.11 -14.03 -42.41
CA GLU A 212 18.72 -13.57 -42.51
C GLU A 212 17.78 -14.37 -41.58
N GLU A 213 17.93 -15.69 -41.44
CA GLU A 213 17.11 -16.46 -40.49
C GLU A 213 17.37 -16.03 -39.04
N ILE A 214 18.61 -15.79 -38.65
CA ILE A 214 18.97 -15.36 -37.28
C ILE A 214 18.40 -13.97 -36.98
N ASN A 215 18.62 -12.98 -37.86
CA ASN A 215 18.04 -11.64 -37.71
C ASN A 215 16.50 -11.69 -37.61
N ASN A 216 15.83 -12.50 -38.43
CA ASN A 216 14.37 -12.64 -38.36
C ASN A 216 13.90 -13.35 -37.08
N LYS A 217 14.66 -14.29 -36.51
CA LYS A 217 14.37 -14.90 -35.20
C LYS A 217 14.52 -13.88 -34.07
N GLU A 218 15.60 -13.11 -34.04
CA GLU A 218 15.81 -12.05 -33.03
C GLU A 218 14.77 -10.94 -33.11
N ILE A 219 14.47 -10.44 -34.31
CA ILE A 219 13.45 -9.39 -34.51
C ILE A 219 12.06 -9.88 -34.07
N ASN A 220 11.73 -11.17 -34.28
CA ASN A 220 10.44 -11.73 -33.84
C ASN A 220 10.41 -12.05 -32.34
N ASN A 221 11.54 -12.44 -31.74
CA ASN A 221 11.66 -12.55 -30.28
C ASN A 221 11.53 -11.18 -29.60
N ASN A 222 12.23 -10.16 -30.10
CA ASN A 222 12.14 -8.79 -29.59
C ASN A 222 10.73 -8.19 -29.75
N LYS A 223 9.99 -8.54 -30.80
CA LYS A 223 8.55 -8.23 -30.91
C LYS A 223 7.72 -8.98 -29.85
N LYS A 224 7.88 -10.29 -29.72
CA LYS A 224 7.21 -11.10 -28.68
C LYS A 224 7.43 -10.58 -27.27
N VAL A 225 8.66 -10.20 -26.92
CA VAL A 225 9.00 -9.62 -25.60
C VAL A 225 8.38 -8.23 -25.42
N ASN A 226 8.38 -7.40 -26.46
CA ASN A 226 7.67 -6.11 -26.44
C ASN A 226 6.15 -6.25 -26.33
N ASP A 227 5.54 -7.27 -26.94
CA ASP A 227 4.09 -7.46 -26.90
C ASP A 227 3.65 -8.18 -25.61
N ASN A 228 4.43 -9.15 -25.11
CA ASN A 228 4.26 -9.74 -23.78
C ASN A 228 4.38 -8.68 -22.67
N SER A 229 5.35 -7.77 -22.73
CA SER A 229 5.51 -6.71 -21.71
C SER A 229 4.39 -5.66 -21.78
N LYS A 230 3.87 -5.33 -22.98
CA LYS A 230 2.62 -4.54 -23.13
C LYS A 230 1.42 -5.28 -22.52
N GLU A 231 1.31 -6.60 -22.70
CA GLU A 231 0.23 -7.37 -22.10
C GLU A 231 0.36 -7.56 -20.58
N LYS A 232 1.58 -7.65 -20.03
CA LYS A 232 1.82 -7.62 -18.56
C LYS A 232 1.36 -6.25 -18.03
N ARG A 233 1.88 -5.15 -18.58
CA ARG A 233 1.50 -3.77 -18.20
C ARG A 233 -0.01 -3.53 -18.29
N LYS A 234 -0.67 -3.98 -19.36
CA LYS A 234 -2.13 -3.85 -19.54
C LYS A 234 -2.93 -4.67 -18.52
N ARG A 235 -2.45 -5.85 -18.12
CA ARG A 235 -3.06 -6.63 -17.02
C ARG A 235 -2.90 -5.90 -15.69
N ASN A 236 -1.69 -5.42 -15.37
CA ASN A 236 -1.44 -4.62 -14.16
C ASN A 236 -2.35 -3.37 -14.12
N GLU A 237 -2.53 -2.66 -15.24
CA GLU A 237 -3.47 -1.53 -15.35
C GLU A 237 -4.93 -1.93 -15.06
N GLU A 238 -5.43 -3.04 -15.64
CA GLU A 238 -6.79 -3.53 -15.44
C GLU A 238 -7.03 -3.96 -13.98
N GLU A 239 -6.07 -4.64 -13.35
CA GLU A 239 -6.11 -5.02 -11.92
C GLU A 239 -6.07 -3.79 -11.00
N ILE A 240 -5.20 -2.80 -11.28
CA ILE A 240 -5.16 -1.53 -10.54
C ILE A 240 -6.50 -0.79 -10.66
N ILE A 241 -7.16 -0.80 -11.83
CA ILE A 241 -8.47 -0.19 -12.04
C ILE A 241 -9.56 -0.91 -11.23
N GLU A 242 -9.58 -2.25 -11.22
CA GLU A 242 -10.52 -3.01 -10.38
C GLU A 242 -10.26 -2.80 -8.89
N TYR A 243 -9.01 -2.85 -8.44
CA TYR A 243 -8.65 -2.62 -7.04
C TYR A 243 -9.08 -1.22 -6.58
N ARG A 244 -8.77 -0.17 -7.36
CA ARG A 244 -9.23 1.22 -7.12
C ARG A 244 -10.75 1.33 -7.01
N LYS A 245 -11.49 0.67 -7.91
CA LYS A 245 -12.96 0.61 -7.87
C LYS A 245 -13.44 -0.08 -6.59
N SER A 246 -12.82 -1.20 -6.22
CA SER A 246 -13.11 -1.91 -4.96
C SER A 246 -12.88 -1.02 -3.74
N LEU A 247 -11.79 -0.24 -3.71
CA LEU A 247 -11.46 0.70 -2.65
C LEU A 247 -12.49 1.81 -2.50
N ASN A 248 -12.93 2.40 -3.62
CA ASN A 248 -13.98 3.42 -3.61
C ASN A 248 -15.34 2.84 -3.16
N GLU A 249 -15.65 1.60 -3.55
CA GLU A 249 -16.88 0.91 -3.15
C GLU A 249 -16.86 0.34 -1.71
N ARG A 250 -15.68 0.15 -1.11
CA ARG A 250 -15.47 -0.39 0.24
C ARG A 250 -15.65 0.70 1.29
N CYS A 251 -16.91 0.98 1.65
CA CYS A 251 -17.27 1.95 2.70
C CYS A 251 -17.10 1.43 4.14
N HIS A 252 -16.93 0.11 4.31
CA HIS A 252 -16.70 -0.55 5.59
C HIS A 252 -15.69 -1.67 5.35
N SER A 253 -14.46 -1.46 5.85
CA SER A 253 -13.37 -2.44 5.86
C SER A 253 -13.33 -3.17 7.20
N ILE A 254 -12.95 -4.44 7.19
CA ILE A 254 -12.69 -5.24 8.39
C ILE A 254 -11.32 -5.91 8.16
N TYR A 255 -10.44 -5.82 9.15
CA TYR A 255 -9.14 -6.47 9.17
C TYR A 255 -9.05 -7.39 10.41
N THR A 256 -8.34 -8.50 10.30
CA THR A 256 -8.17 -9.53 11.35
C THR A 256 -6.79 -10.16 11.20
N LEU A 257 -6.33 -10.91 12.20
CA LEU A 257 -5.06 -11.66 12.13
C LEU A 257 -5.26 -12.99 11.40
N LYS A 258 -4.25 -13.39 10.63
CA LYS A 258 -4.24 -14.60 9.80
C LYS A 258 -2.83 -15.15 9.61
N GLU A 259 -2.74 -16.44 9.32
CA GLU A 259 -1.55 -17.04 8.71
C GLU A 259 -1.40 -16.52 7.25
N LYS A 260 -0.16 -16.24 6.84
CA LYS A 260 0.20 -15.60 5.56
C LYS A 260 -0.13 -16.50 4.36
N SER A 261 0.26 -17.77 4.43
CA SER A 261 0.16 -18.71 3.30
C SER A 261 -1.24 -19.31 3.16
N SER A 262 -1.88 -19.66 4.28
CA SER A 262 -3.20 -20.29 4.33
C SER A 262 -4.35 -19.28 4.22
N ASN A 263 -4.10 -18.01 4.55
CA ASN A 263 -5.09 -16.93 4.60
C ASN A 263 -6.28 -17.24 5.53
N LYS A 264 -6.07 -18.05 6.58
CA LYS A 264 -7.05 -18.40 7.63
C LYS A 264 -6.67 -17.76 8.97
N GLU A 265 -7.66 -17.53 9.83
CA GLU A 265 -7.46 -16.93 11.15
C GLU A 265 -6.85 -17.90 12.18
N GLU A 266 -7.13 -19.20 12.03
CA GLU A 266 -6.59 -20.31 12.83
C GLU A 266 -6.57 -20.02 14.34
N ILE A 267 -5.39 -19.86 14.95
CA ILE A 267 -5.23 -19.60 16.39
C ILE A 267 -5.74 -18.21 16.84
N TYR A 268 -5.91 -17.27 15.91
CA TYR A 268 -6.40 -15.90 16.17
C TYR A 268 -7.89 -15.71 15.85
N LYS A 269 -8.65 -16.80 15.68
CA LYS A 269 -10.05 -16.75 15.24
C LYS A 269 -10.96 -15.93 16.18
N ASN A 270 -11.51 -14.83 15.66
CA ASN A 270 -12.22 -13.76 16.39
C ASN A 270 -11.40 -13.02 17.50
N ALA A 271 -10.09 -13.23 17.61
CA ALA A 271 -9.28 -12.66 18.69
C ALA A 271 -9.21 -11.12 18.59
N ILE A 272 -9.04 -10.58 17.38
CA ILE A 272 -9.05 -9.14 17.14
C ILE A 272 -9.61 -8.76 15.76
N GLU A 273 -10.61 -7.86 15.72
CA GLU A 273 -11.13 -7.25 14.49
C GLU A 273 -10.91 -5.73 14.49
N PHE A 274 -10.44 -5.17 13.37
CA PHE A 274 -10.38 -3.73 13.13
C PHE A 274 -11.36 -3.30 12.03
N HIS A 275 -12.45 -2.66 12.43
CA HIS A 275 -13.47 -2.10 11.55
C HIS A 275 -13.13 -0.65 11.21
N PHE A 276 -13.09 -0.31 9.93
CA PHE A 276 -12.97 1.07 9.45
C PHE A 276 -14.20 1.44 8.62
N ILE A 277 -14.95 2.44 9.04
CA ILE A 277 -16.23 2.86 8.45
C ILE A 277 -16.06 4.28 7.93
N GLU A 278 -15.97 4.42 6.61
CA GLU A 278 -15.65 5.67 5.93
C GLU A 278 -16.94 6.38 5.52
N ILE A 279 -17.39 7.32 6.37
CA ILE A 279 -18.68 8.01 6.26
C ILE A 279 -18.80 8.76 4.92
N GLN A 280 -17.71 9.34 4.41
CA GLN A 280 -17.73 10.07 3.13
C GLN A 280 -18.04 9.16 1.95
N LYS A 281 -17.54 7.90 1.95
CA LYS A 281 -17.85 6.95 0.89
C LYS A 281 -19.36 6.71 0.78
N PHE A 282 -20.09 6.64 1.90
CA PHE A 282 -21.55 6.51 1.88
C PHE A 282 -22.31 7.71 1.30
N ARG A 283 -21.69 8.90 1.19
CA ARG A 283 -22.29 10.09 0.54
C ARG A 283 -22.14 10.06 -0.99
N GLN A 284 -21.24 9.24 -1.53
CA GLN A 284 -21.01 9.10 -2.97
C GLN A 284 -22.18 8.40 -3.68
N LYS A 285 -22.40 8.72 -4.96
CA LYS A 285 -23.53 8.25 -5.79
C LYS A 285 -23.55 6.73 -5.99
N GLU A 286 -22.38 6.13 -6.05
CA GLU A 286 -22.11 4.69 -6.24
C GLU A 286 -22.53 3.91 -4.98
N ASN A 287 -22.33 4.55 -3.82
CA ASN A 287 -22.42 3.95 -2.50
C ASN A 287 -23.71 4.28 -1.75
N ILE A 288 -24.41 5.37 -2.07
CA ILE A 288 -25.60 5.83 -1.36
C ILE A 288 -26.71 4.77 -1.22
N LYS A 289 -26.83 3.86 -2.20
CA LYS A 289 -27.76 2.70 -2.15
C LYS A 289 -27.46 1.76 -0.98
N LYS A 290 -26.20 1.67 -0.53
CA LYS A 290 -25.76 0.83 0.60
C LYS A 290 -26.42 1.29 1.92
N LEU A 291 -26.79 2.56 2.07
CA LEU A 291 -27.51 3.09 3.25
C LEU A 291 -28.92 2.52 3.45
N GLN A 292 -29.50 1.83 2.46
CA GLN A 292 -30.77 1.12 2.63
C GLN A 292 -30.60 -0.27 3.30
N LYS A 293 -29.37 -0.80 3.38
CA LYS A 293 -29.08 -2.07 4.08
C LYS A 293 -29.29 -1.88 5.58
N LYS A 294 -29.99 -2.81 6.25
CA LYS A 294 -30.31 -2.77 7.70
C LYS A 294 -29.11 -2.42 8.58
N GLN A 295 -27.92 -2.93 8.24
CA GLN A 295 -26.66 -2.70 8.97
C GLN A 295 -26.23 -1.23 9.02
N TYR A 296 -26.35 -0.49 7.90
CA TYR A 296 -25.90 0.90 7.78
C TYR A 296 -27.00 1.92 8.11
N ARG A 297 -28.11 1.47 8.72
CA ARG A 297 -29.24 2.32 9.05
C ARG A 297 -28.91 3.36 10.14
N TRP A 298 -27.90 3.10 10.98
CA TRP A 298 -27.32 4.12 11.86
C TRP A 298 -26.36 5.06 11.13
N ILE A 299 -25.57 4.59 10.16
CA ILE A 299 -24.76 5.46 9.30
C ILE A 299 -25.66 6.45 8.54
N LYS A 300 -26.82 5.99 8.06
CA LYS A 300 -27.85 6.86 7.47
C LYS A 300 -28.39 7.89 8.47
N PHE A 301 -28.55 7.54 9.75
CA PHE A 301 -28.95 8.51 10.79
C PHE A 301 -27.84 9.53 11.10
N LEU A 302 -26.57 9.12 11.08
CA LEU A 302 -25.45 10.05 11.26
C LEU A 302 -25.33 11.03 10.08
N ILE A 303 -25.53 10.55 8.85
CA ILE A 303 -25.47 11.35 7.61
C ILE A 303 -26.69 12.25 7.42
N SER A 304 -27.87 11.81 7.87
CA SER A 304 -29.18 12.40 7.58
C SER A 304 -30.17 12.14 8.75
N PRO A 305 -30.01 12.79 9.93
CA PRO A 305 -30.87 12.56 11.09
C PRO A 305 -32.32 12.98 10.84
N GLU A 306 -32.56 14.00 10.03
CA GLU A 306 -33.90 14.47 9.65
C GLU A 306 -34.77 13.39 8.99
N ALA A 307 -34.16 12.44 8.27
CA ALA A 307 -34.85 11.27 7.71
C ALA A 307 -35.40 10.29 8.77
N PHE A 308 -35.20 10.56 10.07
CA PHE A 308 -35.64 9.75 11.19
C PHE A 308 -36.57 10.47 12.18
N ILE A 309 -37.02 11.70 11.90
CA ILE A 309 -37.98 12.44 12.75
C ILE A 309 -39.22 11.59 13.04
N ASP A 310 -39.87 11.07 12.00
CA ASP A 310 -41.09 10.25 12.09
C ASP A 310 -40.81 8.76 12.34
N SER A 311 -39.60 8.41 12.79
CA SER A 311 -39.23 7.01 13.00
C SER A 311 -40.08 6.37 14.09
N LYS A 312 -40.78 5.27 13.77
CA LYS A 312 -41.56 4.48 14.74
C LYS A 312 -40.68 3.69 15.73
N LYS A 313 -39.36 3.72 15.60
CA LYS A 313 -38.43 3.02 16.50
C LYS A 313 -37.96 3.92 17.66
N LYS A 314 -38.24 3.49 18.90
CA LYS A 314 -37.89 4.20 20.14
C LYS A 314 -36.45 4.72 20.21
N VAL A 315 -35.45 3.95 19.73
CA VAL A 315 -34.04 4.36 19.75
C VAL A 315 -33.76 5.60 18.88
N PHE A 316 -34.38 5.71 17.70
CA PHE A 316 -34.22 6.90 16.85
C PHE A 316 -35.02 8.09 17.40
N GLN A 317 -36.20 7.86 17.97
CA GLN A 317 -36.96 8.89 18.69
C GLN A 317 -36.17 9.46 19.88
N GLN A 318 -35.43 8.62 20.61
CA GLN A 318 -34.54 9.04 21.69
C GLN A 318 -33.31 9.79 21.15
N ALA A 319 -32.67 9.30 20.08
CA ALA A 319 -31.54 9.97 19.45
C ALA A 319 -31.90 11.37 18.93
N ILE A 320 -33.04 11.51 18.23
CA ILE A 320 -33.58 12.81 17.79
C ILE A 320 -33.83 13.75 18.98
N LYS A 321 -34.43 13.26 20.08
CA LYS A 321 -34.62 14.07 21.29
C LYS A 321 -33.30 14.53 21.92
N ILE A 322 -32.23 13.73 21.85
CA ILE A 322 -30.88 14.12 22.30
C ILE A 322 -30.32 15.23 21.41
N LEU A 323 -30.37 15.08 20.07
CA LEU A 323 -29.91 16.11 19.13
C LEU A 323 -30.66 17.44 19.32
N ILE A 324 -31.99 17.41 19.47
CA ILE A 324 -32.81 18.60 19.73
C ILE A 324 -32.42 19.25 21.06
N LYS A 325 -32.21 18.45 22.13
CA LYS A 325 -31.80 19.01 23.43
C LYS A 325 -30.45 19.71 23.33
N LEU A 326 -29.44 19.04 22.77
CA LEU A 326 -28.08 19.55 22.64
C LEU A 326 -28.02 20.82 21.76
N GLY A 327 -28.78 20.85 20.66
CA GLY A 327 -28.88 22.02 19.78
C GLY A 327 -29.55 23.25 20.41
N ASN A 328 -30.24 23.08 21.55
CA ASN A 328 -30.84 24.16 22.34
C ASN A 328 -30.11 24.39 23.69
N ASP A 329 -29.06 23.62 23.98
CA ASP A 329 -28.32 23.71 25.23
C ASP A 329 -27.26 24.82 25.13
N ARG A 330 -27.49 25.91 25.87
CA ARG A 330 -26.65 27.12 25.87
C ARG A 330 -25.21 26.87 26.34
N ASN A 331 -24.97 25.81 27.10
CA ASN A 331 -23.64 25.47 27.61
C ASN A 331 -22.90 24.56 26.63
N PHE A 332 -23.60 23.65 25.95
CA PHE A 332 -23.01 22.72 24.96
C PHE A 332 -22.76 23.37 23.59
N TYR A 333 -23.73 24.14 23.07
CA TYR A 333 -23.70 24.65 21.70
C TYR A 333 -22.45 25.51 21.36
N PRO A 334 -21.89 26.34 22.27
CA PRO A 334 -20.65 27.06 22.00
C PRO A 334 -19.43 26.14 21.72
N TYR A 335 -19.27 25.05 22.49
CA TYR A 335 -18.18 24.09 22.27
C TYR A 335 -18.35 23.31 20.97
N TYR A 336 -19.58 22.88 20.67
CA TYR A 336 -19.92 22.28 19.37
C TYR A 336 -19.58 23.23 18.20
N ASN A 337 -20.06 24.48 18.24
CA ASN A 337 -19.84 25.43 17.16
C ASN A 337 -18.37 25.82 17.00
N GLN A 338 -17.61 25.90 18.10
CA GLN A 338 -16.16 26.13 18.01
C GLN A 338 -15.47 24.92 17.36
N LYS A 339 -15.77 23.70 17.79
CA LYS A 339 -15.22 22.48 17.18
C LYS A 339 -15.53 22.38 15.69
N GLU A 340 -16.72 22.81 15.28
CA GLU A 340 -17.11 22.88 13.87
C GLU A 340 -16.33 23.94 13.07
N LYS A 341 -15.84 25.02 13.71
CA LYS A 341 -14.85 25.91 13.07
C LYS A 341 -13.50 25.22 12.97
N ASP A 342 -12.97 24.69 14.07
CA ASP A 342 -11.68 23.97 14.10
C ASP A 342 -11.61 22.86 13.02
N ASN A 343 -12.74 22.20 12.76
CA ASN A 343 -12.89 21.20 11.69
C ASN A 343 -12.85 21.83 10.29
N ARG A 344 -13.55 22.95 10.05
CA ARG A 344 -13.52 23.68 8.77
C ARG A 344 -12.17 24.30 8.48
N ASP A 345 -11.58 24.97 9.46
CA ASP A 345 -10.28 25.64 9.35
C ASP A 345 -9.17 24.63 9.00
N TYR A 346 -9.24 23.42 9.60
CA TYR A 346 -8.37 22.30 9.23
C TYR A 346 -8.58 21.83 7.78
N ILE A 347 -9.83 21.68 7.32
CA ILE A 347 -10.13 21.27 5.94
C ILE A 347 -9.61 22.31 4.95
N SER A 348 -9.83 23.60 5.21
CA SER A 348 -9.31 24.69 4.37
C SER A 348 -7.79 24.67 4.27
N ALA A 349 -7.06 24.48 5.38
CA ALA A 349 -5.60 24.41 5.35
C ALA A 349 -5.07 23.19 4.57
N ILE A 350 -5.76 22.04 4.62
CA ILE A 350 -5.42 20.86 3.81
C ILE A 350 -5.72 21.09 2.32
N ASP A 351 -6.88 21.69 1.99
CA ASP A 351 -7.25 22.03 0.61
C ASP A 351 -6.30 23.08 0.00
N GLU A 352 -5.78 24.02 0.79
CA GLU A 352 -4.79 25.01 0.38
C GLU A 352 -3.42 24.36 0.13
N GLY A 353 -2.92 23.54 1.08
CA GLY A 353 -1.67 22.80 0.90
C GLY A 353 -1.71 21.83 -0.28
N PHE A 354 -2.86 21.20 -0.55
CA PHE A 354 -3.04 20.35 -1.72
C PHE A 354 -3.00 21.15 -3.04
N LYS A 355 -3.64 22.33 -3.11
CA LYS A 355 -3.55 23.21 -4.29
C LYS A 355 -2.11 23.66 -4.54
N GLU A 356 -1.42 24.13 -3.51
CA GLU A 356 -0.02 24.58 -3.63
C GLU A 356 0.90 23.44 -4.08
N GLY A 357 0.70 22.22 -3.56
CA GLY A 357 1.41 21.02 -4.00
C GLY A 357 1.12 20.65 -5.46
N LEU A 358 -0.15 20.73 -5.88
CA LEU A 358 -0.58 20.44 -7.26
C LEU A 358 -0.06 21.49 -8.24
N GLU A 359 -0.08 22.78 -7.90
CA GLU A 359 0.49 23.86 -8.70
C GLU A 359 2.01 23.68 -8.89
N LYS A 360 2.74 23.33 -7.82
CA LYS A 360 4.17 22.98 -7.89
C LYS A 360 4.41 21.76 -8.79
N ALA A 361 3.59 20.71 -8.68
CA ALA A 361 3.71 19.50 -9.49
C ALA A 361 3.43 19.77 -10.99
N ILE A 362 2.39 20.55 -11.31
CA ILE A 362 2.07 20.98 -12.67
C ILE A 362 3.20 21.85 -13.23
N SER A 363 3.73 22.79 -12.44
CA SER A 363 4.84 23.65 -12.84
C SER A 363 6.12 22.86 -13.13
N LYS A 364 6.47 21.89 -12.28
CA LYS A 364 7.58 20.95 -12.52
C LYS A 364 7.38 20.13 -13.79
N SER A 365 6.21 19.50 -13.92
CA SER A 365 5.87 18.64 -15.07
C SER A 365 5.94 19.40 -16.39
N LYS A 366 5.36 20.61 -16.43
CA LYS A 366 5.49 21.52 -17.57
C LYS A 366 6.96 21.87 -17.85
N ARG A 367 7.75 22.23 -16.83
CA ARG A 367 9.17 22.59 -17.02
C ARG A 367 10.00 21.42 -17.59
N LYS A 368 9.75 20.19 -17.12
CA LYS A 368 10.36 18.95 -17.66
C LYS A 368 9.97 18.73 -19.13
N PHE A 369 8.71 19.00 -19.48
CA PHE A 369 8.22 18.95 -20.87
C PHE A 369 8.83 20.03 -21.78
N ASP A 370 8.85 21.29 -21.36
CA ASP A 370 9.38 22.41 -22.16
C ASP A 370 10.88 22.22 -22.49
N ILE A 371 11.68 21.77 -21.51
CA ILE A 371 13.09 21.39 -21.71
C ILE A 371 13.20 20.20 -22.67
N LYS A 372 12.39 19.15 -22.48
CA LYS A 372 12.39 17.95 -23.34
C LYS A 372 12.02 18.25 -24.79
N ILE A 373 11.06 19.14 -25.04
CA ILE A 373 10.71 19.59 -26.40
C ILE A 373 11.81 20.47 -27.01
N THR A 374 12.38 21.41 -26.25
CA THR A 374 13.47 22.28 -26.74
C THR A 374 14.70 21.46 -27.14
N LEU A 375 15.09 20.48 -26.33
CA LEU A 375 16.16 19.54 -26.66
C LEU A 375 15.85 18.71 -27.92
N LYS A 376 14.61 18.22 -28.07
CA LYS A 376 14.17 17.49 -29.26
C LYS A 376 14.22 18.35 -30.53
N MET A 377 13.91 19.65 -30.44
CA MET A 377 14.01 20.57 -31.58
C MET A 377 15.47 20.77 -32.01
N PHE A 378 16.40 20.91 -31.07
CA PHE A 378 17.83 20.99 -31.39
C PHE A 378 18.38 19.66 -31.95
N LYS A 379 18.08 18.50 -31.36
CA LYS A 379 18.44 17.18 -31.92
C LYS A 379 17.82 16.90 -33.30
N GLY A 380 16.83 17.69 -33.74
CA GLY A 380 16.29 17.72 -35.11
C GLY A 380 16.83 18.85 -35.99
N ASP A 381 18.02 19.38 -35.71
CA ASP A 381 18.73 20.45 -36.43
C ASP A 381 17.94 21.76 -36.61
N MET A 382 16.99 22.05 -35.72
CA MET A 382 16.25 23.31 -35.75
C MET A 382 17.14 24.49 -35.31
N LYS A 383 17.24 25.52 -36.16
CA LYS A 383 18.04 26.72 -35.89
C LYS A 383 17.54 27.48 -34.66
N LEU A 384 18.48 28.00 -33.88
CA LEU A 384 18.27 28.74 -32.62
C LEU A 384 17.13 29.78 -32.69
N ASP A 385 17.15 30.66 -33.69
CA ASP A 385 16.13 31.70 -33.86
C ASP A 385 14.71 31.11 -33.96
N LYS A 386 14.56 30.01 -34.72
CA LYS A 386 13.29 29.30 -34.87
C LYS A 386 12.87 28.57 -33.60
N VAL A 387 13.81 28.10 -32.78
CA VAL A 387 13.49 27.49 -31.49
C VAL A 387 12.99 28.56 -30.51
N LYS A 388 13.60 29.76 -30.52
CA LYS A 388 13.14 30.92 -29.76
C LYS A 388 11.72 31.36 -30.14
N GLU A 389 11.34 31.32 -31.42
CA GLU A 389 9.98 31.64 -31.88
C GLU A 389 8.88 30.88 -31.12
N PHE A 390 9.12 29.63 -30.68
CA PHE A 390 8.13 28.84 -29.95
C PHE A 390 7.95 29.23 -28.47
N ASN A 391 8.89 29.95 -27.86
CA ASN A 391 8.80 30.45 -26.48
C ASN A 391 8.47 29.39 -25.39
N PHE A 392 8.90 28.13 -25.56
CA PHE A 392 8.78 27.09 -24.52
C PHE A 392 9.63 27.41 -23.28
N LEU A 393 10.81 27.98 -23.50
CA LEU A 393 11.72 28.51 -22.48
C LEU A 393 12.01 29.98 -22.79
N SER A 394 12.60 30.70 -21.83
CA SER A 394 13.10 32.05 -22.13
C SER A 394 14.26 31.99 -23.13
N GLU A 395 14.53 33.11 -23.82
CA GLU A 395 15.65 33.20 -24.76
C GLU A 395 16.99 32.78 -24.13
N ASN A 396 17.29 33.26 -22.93
CA ASN A 396 18.52 32.92 -22.20
C ASN A 396 18.63 31.42 -21.86
N GLU A 397 17.54 30.78 -21.46
CA GLU A 397 17.52 29.34 -21.19
C GLU A 397 17.67 28.52 -22.48
N THR A 398 17.11 29.02 -23.59
CA THR A 398 17.23 28.45 -24.93
C THR A 398 18.67 28.57 -25.44
N ASP A 399 19.31 29.73 -25.24
CA ASP A 399 20.73 29.97 -25.53
C ASP A 399 21.64 29.09 -24.65
N ILE A 400 21.29 28.86 -23.38
CA ILE A 400 22.03 27.97 -22.47
C ILE A 400 21.96 26.51 -22.93
N LEU A 401 20.79 26.01 -23.35
CA LEU A 401 20.65 24.68 -23.94
C LEU A 401 21.40 24.56 -25.27
N TYR A 402 21.30 25.56 -26.14
CA TYR A 402 22.01 25.58 -27.42
C TYR A 402 23.53 25.53 -27.23
N ASN A 403 24.08 26.39 -26.36
CA ASN A 403 25.51 26.39 -26.06
C ASN A 403 25.96 25.09 -25.38
N PHE A 404 25.15 24.49 -24.50
CA PHE A 404 25.45 23.20 -23.89
C PHE A 404 25.60 22.06 -24.93
N LEU A 405 24.78 22.09 -25.98
CA LEU A 405 24.84 21.11 -27.08
C LEU A 405 26.01 21.38 -28.04
N TYR A 406 26.15 22.62 -28.54
CA TYR A 406 26.95 22.90 -29.74
C TYR A 406 28.28 23.64 -29.53
N ASP A 407 28.49 24.33 -28.40
CA ASP A 407 29.80 24.90 -28.11
C ASP A 407 30.81 23.77 -27.83
N LYS A 408 32.05 23.95 -28.28
CA LYS A 408 33.16 23.01 -28.06
C LYS A 408 33.99 23.36 -26.83
N ASN A 409 33.77 24.54 -26.24
CA ASN A 409 34.50 25.05 -25.08
C ASN A 409 33.74 24.81 -23.75
N THR A 410 32.46 24.44 -23.81
CA THR A 410 31.66 24.10 -22.63
C THR A 410 32.12 22.79 -21.97
N ASN A 411 32.32 22.84 -20.65
CA ASN A 411 32.59 21.66 -19.83
C ASN A 411 31.34 20.77 -19.63
N ARG A 412 30.22 21.02 -20.33
CA ARG A 412 28.92 20.30 -20.24
C ARG A 412 28.53 19.87 -18.83
N SER A 413 28.72 20.75 -17.85
CA SER A 413 28.49 20.39 -16.44
C SER A 413 27.00 20.33 -16.12
N ILE A 414 26.48 19.13 -15.82
CA ILE A 414 25.06 18.95 -15.50
C ILE A 414 24.64 19.75 -14.27
N ASN A 415 25.51 19.88 -13.28
CA ASN A 415 25.26 20.68 -12.08
C ASN A 415 25.07 22.18 -12.41
N MET A 416 25.78 22.70 -13.41
CA MET A 416 25.56 24.07 -13.90
C MET A 416 24.29 24.16 -14.74
N LEU A 417 24.00 23.17 -15.58
CA LEU A 417 22.80 23.17 -16.42
C LEU A 417 21.51 23.08 -15.58
N ALA A 418 21.45 22.18 -14.59
CA ALA A 418 20.34 22.07 -13.65
C ALA A 418 20.08 23.37 -12.89
N THR A 419 21.16 24.01 -12.38
CA THR A 419 21.09 25.33 -11.73
C THR A 419 20.52 26.40 -12.67
N ASN A 420 21.06 26.48 -13.90
CA ASN A 420 20.66 27.49 -14.88
C ASN A 420 19.24 27.29 -15.42
N LEU A 421 18.77 26.04 -15.49
CA LEU A 421 17.43 25.67 -15.94
C LEU A 421 16.43 25.48 -14.78
N ASN A 422 16.83 25.76 -13.53
CA ASN A 422 16.00 25.65 -12.34
C ASN A 422 15.14 24.36 -12.31
N ILE A 423 15.80 23.23 -12.56
CA ILE A 423 15.23 21.88 -12.59
C ILE A 423 16.05 20.98 -11.66
N ASP A 424 15.46 19.91 -11.14
CA ASP A 424 16.22 18.93 -10.38
C ASP A 424 17.30 18.26 -11.25
N LYS A 425 18.42 17.90 -10.61
CA LYS A 425 19.57 17.31 -11.29
C LYS A 425 19.27 15.93 -11.86
N ASN A 426 18.55 15.08 -11.13
CA ASN A 426 18.22 13.74 -11.56
C ASN A 426 17.08 13.78 -12.60
N GLU A 427 16.07 14.63 -12.38
CA GLU A 427 15.06 14.93 -13.41
C GLU A 427 15.69 15.36 -14.75
N LEU A 428 16.82 16.09 -14.70
CA LEU A 428 17.57 16.51 -15.89
C LEU A 428 18.44 15.40 -16.49
N LYS A 429 19.01 14.47 -15.69
CA LYS A 429 19.73 13.29 -16.19
C LYS A 429 18.82 12.50 -17.13
N GLU A 430 17.66 12.06 -16.62
CA GLU A 430 16.66 11.31 -17.39
C GLU A 430 16.34 11.96 -18.75
N ILE A 431 16.21 13.29 -18.81
CA ILE A 431 15.92 13.99 -20.06
C ILE A 431 17.10 13.88 -21.02
N LEU A 432 18.32 14.19 -20.56
CA LEU A 432 19.54 14.18 -21.38
C LEU A 432 19.89 12.77 -21.87
N ASP A 433 19.75 11.78 -20.99
CA ASP A 433 20.00 10.37 -21.28
C ASP A 433 18.94 9.83 -22.25
N SER A 434 17.66 10.21 -22.11
CA SER A 434 16.59 9.90 -23.08
C SER A 434 16.74 10.54 -24.48
N PHE A 435 17.83 11.27 -24.72
CA PHE A 435 18.23 11.81 -26.01
C PHE A 435 19.69 11.50 -26.37
N GLU A 436 20.43 10.69 -25.60
CA GLU A 436 21.87 10.45 -25.81
C GLU A 436 22.67 11.77 -25.84
N ILE A 437 22.62 12.54 -24.74
CA ILE A 437 23.34 13.82 -24.61
C ILE A 437 24.38 13.73 -23.48
N HIS A 438 25.62 13.36 -23.83
CA HIS A 438 26.73 13.27 -22.90
C HIS A 438 26.95 14.55 -22.07
N TYR A 439 26.95 14.40 -20.74
CA TYR A 439 27.21 15.45 -19.74
C TYR A 439 28.30 15.07 -18.73
N ASN A 440 28.88 16.07 -18.04
CA ASN A 440 29.91 15.87 -17.02
C ASN A 440 29.34 16.06 -15.60
N ASP A 441 29.33 14.99 -14.79
CA ASP A 441 28.89 15.03 -13.38
C ASP A 441 30.07 15.03 -12.36
N LYS A 442 31.21 15.60 -12.74
CA LYS A 442 32.35 15.77 -11.82
C LYS A 442 32.08 16.90 -10.83
N GLY A 443 31.46 16.55 -9.70
CA GLY A 443 31.31 17.44 -8.55
C GLY A 443 32.66 17.96 -8.07
N LYS A 444 32.74 19.26 -7.74
CA LYS A 444 33.96 19.87 -7.19
C LYS A 444 34.22 19.33 -5.77
N LYS A 445 34.97 18.23 -5.64
CA LYS A 445 35.65 17.89 -4.38
C LYS A 445 36.45 19.13 -3.95
N ARG A 446 36.02 19.80 -2.87
CA ARG A 446 36.83 20.84 -2.22
C ARG A 446 38.10 20.14 -1.75
N LYS A 447 39.27 20.56 -2.25
CA LYS A 447 40.54 20.21 -1.61
C LYS A 447 40.57 20.93 -0.26
N THR A 448 40.43 20.15 0.80
CA THR A 448 40.92 20.47 2.15
C THR A 448 42.44 20.46 2.14
#